data_AF-A0A7X5VCH1-F1
#
_entry.id   AF-A0A7X5VCH1-F1
#
_cell.length_a   1.000
_cell.length_b   1.000
_cell.length_c   1.000
_cell.angle_alpha   90.00
_cell.angle_beta   90.00
_cell.angle_gamma   90.00
#
_symmetry.space_group_name_H-M   'P 1'
#
loop_
_entity.id
_entity.type
_entity.pdbx_description
1 polymer ?
#
loop_
_entity_poly.entity_id
_entity_poly.type
_entity_poly.pdbx_seq_one_letter_code
_entity_poly.pdbx_strand_id
1 'polypeptide(L)'
;MVDELVREYRARLAELLGEPLMVDDPLITTAQAAVLLGVPPLRVAGLIRAGHLPARSRAHRRLLLSDVVQSGLDRWMSVTEAGVVLGVGDSGVRRMITAGLLRAHGKLLPLRRTDVEVLAQLREGWLTLSTAATKLGVDALEVHQMLRTGVLTHTCDVARPVYGYELSRVLAVRSGRVA
;
A
#
# COMPACT_ATOMS: atom_id res chain seq x y z
N MET A 1 4.44 16.59 20.69
CA MET A 1 3.88 16.00 19.46
C MET A 1 2.99 14.78 19.75
N VAL A 2 3.45 13.78 20.52
CA VAL A 2 2.62 12.59 20.85
C VAL A 2 1.41 12.95 21.74
N ASP A 3 1.60 13.77 22.77
CA ASP A 3 0.51 14.17 23.69
C ASP A 3 -0.57 15.01 23.01
N GLU A 4 -0.20 15.75 21.98
CA GLU A 4 -1.12 16.56 21.17
C GLU A 4 -1.98 15.68 20.29
N LEU A 5 -1.38 14.68 19.65
CA LEU A 5 -2.07 13.68 18.85
C LEU A 5 -3.04 12.86 19.74
N VAL A 6 -2.59 12.37 20.90
CA VAL A 6 -3.46 11.62 21.83
C VAL A 6 -4.65 12.49 22.29
N ARG A 7 -4.45 13.79 22.52
CA ARG A 7 -5.52 14.72 22.87
C ARG A 7 -6.53 14.92 21.74
N GLU A 8 -6.06 15.08 20.51
CA GLU A 8 -6.91 15.16 19.31
C GLU A 8 -7.74 13.90 19.12
N TYR A 9 -7.10 12.73 19.22
CA TYR A 9 -7.78 11.44 19.13
C TYR A 9 -8.77 11.21 20.26
N ARG A 10 -8.49 11.70 21.48
CA ARG A 10 -9.43 11.67 22.61
C ARG A 10 -10.65 12.54 22.34
N ALA A 11 -10.48 13.75 21.79
CA ALA A 11 -11.59 14.62 21.41
C ALA A 11 -12.47 13.96 20.35
N ARG A 12 -11.86 13.42 19.30
CA ARG A 12 -12.57 12.69 18.23
C ARG A 12 -13.31 11.46 18.75
N LEU A 13 -12.69 10.71 19.67
CA LEU A 13 -13.32 9.53 20.27
C LEU A 13 -14.47 9.92 21.21
N ALA A 14 -14.33 11.01 21.98
CA ALA A 14 -15.42 11.53 22.82
C ALA A 14 -16.62 11.99 21.98
N GLU A 15 -16.38 12.67 20.84
CA GLU A 15 -17.42 13.04 19.88
C GLU A 15 -18.16 11.81 19.33
N LEU A 16 -17.42 10.76 18.96
CA LEU A 16 -18.02 9.51 18.45
C LEU A 16 -18.82 8.73 19.50
N LEU A 17 -18.45 8.83 20.77
CA LEU A 17 -19.10 8.11 21.86
C LEU A 17 -20.20 8.92 22.55
N GLY A 18 -20.26 10.23 22.33
CA GLY A 18 -21.20 11.15 22.97
C GLY A 18 -20.88 11.44 24.44
N GLU A 19 -19.74 11.01 24.96
CA GLU A 19 -19.35 11.17 26.37
C GLU A 19 -17.87 11.53 26.52
N PRO A 20 -17.51 12.41 27.47
CA PRO A 20 -16.12 12.78 27.72
C PRO A 20 -15.35 11.59 28.32
N LEU A 21 -14.20 11.27 27.71
CA LEU A 21 -13.28 10.28 28.26
C LEU A 21 -12.65 10.88 29.53
N MET A 22 -12.88 10.27 30.69
CA MET A 22 -12.48 10.81 32.01
C MET A 22 -11.05 10.45 32.44
N VAL A 23 -10.35 9.60 31.68
CA VAL A 23 -9.02 9.06 32.01
C VAL A 23 -7.98 9.57 31.00
N ASP A 24 -6.75 9.82 31.46
CA ASP A 24 -5.67 10.37 30.64
C ASP A 24 -5.26 9.47 29.47
N ASP A 25 -5.22 8.14 29.68
CA ASP A 25 -5.03 7.15 28.62
C ASP A 25 -6.11 6.05 28.72
N PRO A 26 -7.27 6.22 28.07
CA PRO A 26 -8.40 5.33 28.24
C PRO A 26 -8.19 3.98 27.55
N LEU A 27 -8.72 2.92 28.16
CA LEU A 27 -8.80 1.60 27.53
C LEU A 27 -9.92 1.56 26.49
N ILE A 28 -9.55 1.43 25.23
CA ILE A 28 -10.47 1.35 24.09
C ILE A 28 -10.70 -0.10 23.66
N THR A 29 -11.84 -0.33 23.02
CA THR A 29 -12.21 -1.60 22.39
C THR A 29 -11.55 -1.76 21.03
N THR A 30 -11.51 -3.00 20.53
CA THR A 30 -11.16 -3.32 19.14
C THR A 30 -11.97 -2.49 18.11
N ALA A 31 -13.26 -2.25 18.38
CA ALA A 31 -14.13 -1.48 17.48
C ALA A 31 -13.75 0.01 17.45
N GLN A 32 -13.49 0.60 18.61
CA GLN A 32 -13.02 1.99 18.70
C GLN A 32 -11.65 2.14 18.04
N ALA A 33 -10.70 1.22 18.30
CA ALA A 33 -9.41 1.22 17.64
C ALA A 33 -9.51 1.09 16.11
N ALA A 34 -10.48 0.30 15.61
CA ALA A 34 -10.77 0.19 14.19
C ALA A 34 -11.18 1.53 13.56
N VAL A 35 -12.04 2.29 14.24
CA VAL A 35 -12.44 3.62 13.79
C VAL A 35 -11.23 4.58 13.75
N LEU A 36 -10.39 4.57 14.79
CA LEU A 36 -9.22 5.43 14.85
C LEU A 36 -8.18 5.12 13.76
N LEU A 37 -7.99 3.85 13.45
CA LEU A 37 -7.06 3.39 12.43
C LEU A 37 -7.67 3.40 11.02
N GLY A 38 -8.98 3.65 10.88
CA GLY A 38 -9.69 3.60 9.60
C GLY A 38 -9.71 2.19 8.98
N VAL A 39 -9.80 1.14 9.79
CA VAL A 39 -9.76 -0.27 9.34
C VAL A 39 -10.86 -1.13 9.94
N PRO A 40 -11.20 -2.29 9.36
CA PRO A 40 -12.19 -3.20 9.95
C PRO A 40 -11.76 -3.76 11.33
N PRO A 41 -12.69 -4.00 12.29
CA PRO A 41 -12.36 -4.57 13.60
C PRO A 41 -11.64 -5.93 13.55
N LEU A 42 -11.96 -6.76 12.55
CA LEU A 42 -11.27 -8.03 12.29
C LEU A 42 -9.76 -7.84 12.06
N ARG A 43 -9.38 -6.74 11.39
CA ARG A 43 -7.98 -6.40 11.14
C ARG A 43 -7.28 -6.05 12.45
N VAL A 44 -7.89 -5.21 13.29
CA VAL A 44 -7.34 -4.88 14.62
C VAL A 44 -7.16 -6.15 15.47
N ALA A 45 -8.12 -7.07 15.47
CA ALA A 45 -7.98 -8.35 16.15
C ALA A 45 -6.84 -9.24 15.58
N GLY A 46 -6.57 -9.14 14.28
CA GLY A 46 -5.39 -9.73 13.65
C GLY A 46 -4.08 -9.11 14.16
N LEU A 47 -4.03 -7.77 14.25
CA LEU A 47 -2.85 -7.03 14.72
C LEU A 47 -2.53 -7.32 16.19
N ILE A 48 -3.55 -7.47 17.04
CA ILE A 48 -3.37 -7.93 18.43
C ILE A 48 -2.77 -9.34 18.48
N ARG A 49 -3.33 -10.29 17.71
CA ARG A 49 -2.85 -11.68 17.68
C ARG A 49 -1.42 -11.78 17.16
N ALA A 50 -1.07 -10.91 16.23
CA ALA A 50 0.27 -10.78 15.67
C ALA A 50 1.29 -10.10 16.60
N GLY A 51 0.85 -9.54 17.73
CA GLY A 51 1.71 -8.80 18.65
C GLY A 51 2.08 -7.39 18.17
N HIS A 52 1.41 -6.87 17.12
CA HIS A 52 1.61 -5.51 16.63
C HIS A 52 0.85 -4.46 17.45
N LEU A 53 -0.17 -4.87 18.20
CA LEU A 53 -0.87 -4.04 19.18
C LEU A 53 -0.84 -4.73 20.55
N PRO A 54 -0.31 -4.07 21.60
CA PRO A 54 -0.31 -4.62 22.94
C PRO A 54 -1.72 -4.60 23.54
N ALA A 55 -2.34 -5.77 23.68
CA ALA A 55 -3.59 -5.91 24.43
C ALA A 55 -3.30 -6.00 25.94
N ARG A 56 -3.83 -5.05 26.71
CA ARG A 56 -3.66 -5.01 28.19
C ARG A 56 -4.55 -6.02 28.92
N SER A 57 -5.62 -6.49 28.27
CA SER A 57 -6.42 -7.62 28.73
C SER A 57 -6.75 -8.53 27.56
N ARG A 58 -6.34 -9.81 27.62
CA ARG A 58 -6.67 -10.82 26.60
C ARG A 58 -8.15 -11.25 26.66
N ALA A 59 -8.75 -11.23 27.85
CA ALA A 59 -10.15 -11.60 28.06
C ALA A 59 -11.13 -10.58 27.46
N HIS A 60 -10.81 -9.28 27.56
CA HIS A 60 -11.68 -8.19 27.05
C HIS A 60 -11.11 -7.44 25.84
N ARG A 61 -9.93 -7.85 25.33
CA ARG A 61 -9.21 -7.24 24.20
C ARG A 61 -9.20 -5.71 24.26
N ARG A 62 -8.85 -5.19 25.44
CA ARG A 62 -8.72 -3.76 25.69
C ARG A 62 -7.33 -3.29 25.31
N LEU A 63 -7.28 -2.15 24.62
CA LEU A 63 -6.09 -1.49 24.09
C LEU A 63 -5.95 -0.14 24.77
N LEU A 64 -4.74 0.34 25.05
CA LEU A 64 -4.56 1.75 25.40
C LEU A 64 -4.73 2.61 24.15
N LEU A 65 -5.33 3.78 24.30
CA LEU A 65 -5.46 4.73 23.20
C LEU A 65 -4.07 5.16 22.70
N SER A 66 -3.17 5.46 23.62
CA SER A 66 -1.78 5.82 23.30
C SER A 66 -1.06 4.74 22.50
N ASP A 67 -1.16 3.47 22.91
CA ASP A 67 -0.55 2.32 22.21
C ASP A 67 -1.07 2.21 20.77
N VAL A 68 -2.38 2.43 20.54
CA VAL A 68 -2.98 2.39 19.20
C VAL A 68 -2.52 3.57 18.34
N VAL A 69 -2.51 4.77 18.89
CA VAL A 69 -2.07 6.00 18.20
C VAL A 69 -0.58 5.93 17.85
N GLN A 70 0.26 5.44 18.76
CA GLN A 70 1.71 5.33 18.56
C GLN A 70 2.11 4.16 17.66
N SER A 71 1.23 3.15 17.49
CA SER A 71 1.54 1.95 16.71
C SER A 71 1.92 2.24 15.25
N GLY A 72 1.47 3.38 14.70
CA GLY A 72 1.70 3.77 13.31
C GLY A 72 1.15 2.75 12.30
N LEU A 73 0.22 1.87 12.70
CA LEU A 73 -0.30 0.77 11.88
C LEU A 73 -1.15 1.25 10.70
N ASP A 74 -1.67 2.47 10.76
CA ASP A 74 -2.27 3.19 9.64
C ASP A 74 -1.30 3.34 8.46
N ARG A 75 0.00 3.43 8.76
CA ARG A 75 1.09 3.59 7.78
C ARG A 75 1.53 2.27 7.16
N TRP A 76 1.04 1.13 7.66
CA TRP A 76 1.43 -0.18 7.20
C TRP A 76 0.25 -0.96 6.61
N MET A 77 0.56 -1.82 5.64
CA MET A 77 -0.41 -2.57 4.85
C MET A 77 0.03 -4.03 4.69
N SER A 78 -0.96 -4.91 4.68
CA SER A 78 -0.76 -6.31 4.29
C SER A 78 -0.56 -6.43 2.78
N VAL A 79 -0.05 -7.57 2.33
CA VAL A 79 0.07 -7.91 0.90
C VAL A 79 -1.30 -7.84 0.20
N THR A 80 -2.34 -8.37 0.84
CA THR A 80 -3.69 -8.40 0.27
C THR A 80 -4.27 -7.00 0.08
N GLU A 81 -4.06 -6.10 1.05
CA GLU A 81 -4.54 -4.72 0.95
C GLU A 81 -3.78 -3.94 -0.12
N ALA A 82 -2.46 -4.16 -0.21
CA ALA A 82 -1.68 -3.59 -1.30
C ALA A 82 -2.16 -4.11 -2.65
N GLY A 83 -2.59 -5.37 -2.73
CA GLY A 83 -3.19 -5.95 -3.93
C GLY A 83 -4.44 -5.20 -4.38
N VAL A 84 -5.33 -4.87 -3.44
CA VAL A 84 -6.51 -4.05 -3.72
C VAL A 84 -6.13 -2.68 -4.25
N VAL A 85 -5.22 -1.96 -3.59
CA VAL A 85 -4.79 -0.61 -4.02
C VAL A 85 -4.10 -0.65 -5.38
N LEU A 86 -3.26 -1.65 -5.62
CA LEU A 86 -2.53 -1.81 -6.87
C LEU A 86 -3.40 -2.44 -7.97
N GLY A 87 -4.62 -2.91 -7.68
CA GLY A 87 -5.45 -3.65 -8.63
C GLY A 87 -4.80 -4.95 -9.15
N VAL A 88 -4.09 -5.67 -8.28
CA VAL A 88 -3.43 -6.95 -8.59
C VAL A 88 -3.68 -7.96 -7.48
N GLY A 89 -3.62 -9.26 -7.79
CA GLY A 89 -3.66 -10.30 -6.75
C GLY A 89 -2.39 -10.35 -5.90
N ASP A 90 -2.44 -11.06 -4.77
CA ASP A 90 -1.33 -11.23 -3.82
C ASP A 90 -0.03 -11.70 -4.50
N SER A 91 -0.11 -12.60 -5.48
CA SER A 91 1.05 -13.07 -6.25
C SER A 91 1.70 -11.93 -7.05
N GLY A 92 0.90 -10.99 -7.57
CA GLY A 92 1.38 -9.80 -8.25
C GLY A 92 2.17 -8.89 -7.33
N VAL A 93 1.63 -8.62 -6.13
CA VAL A 93 2.31 -7.84 -5.09
C VAL A 93 3.62 -8.52 -4.67
N ARG A 94 3.61 -9.84 -4.46
CA ARG A 94 4.83 -10.59 -4.11
C ARG A 94 5.90 -10.50 -5.18
N ARG A 95 5.54 -10.51 -6.46
CA ARG A 95 6.51 -10.26 -7.55
C ARG A 95 7.11 -8.86 -7.48
N MET A 96 6.30 -7.85 -7.19
CA MET A 96 6.80 -6.47 -7.01
C MET A 96 7.75 -6.36 -5.82
N ILE A 97 7.51 -7.11 -4.74
CA ILE A 97 8.46 -7.21 -3.61
C ILE A 97 9.77 -7.87 -4.05
N THR A 98 9.70 -9.04 -4.70
CA THR A 98 10.89 -9.76 -5.17
C THR A 98 11.70 -8.95 -6.18
N ALA A 99 11.02 -8.16 -7.03
CA ALA A 99 11.64 -7.27 -7.99
C ALA A 99 12.23 -5.98 -7.36
N GLY A 100 12.02 -5.75 -6.06
CA GLY A 100 12.51 -4.58 -5.35
C GLY A 100 11.70 -3.30 -5.59
N LEU A 101 10.54 -3.38 -6.25
CA LEU A 101 9.62 -2.25 -6.44
C LEU A 101 8.89 -1.87 -5.15
N LEU A 102 8.68 -2.84 -4.27
CA LEU A 102 8.14 -2.65 -2.93
C LEU A 102 9.09 -3.26 -1.91
N ARG A 103 9.29 -2.56 -0.80
CA ARG A 103 10.10 -3.06 0.31
C ARG A 103 9.22 -3.71 1.37
N ALA A 104 9.50 -4.97 1.67
CA ALA A 104 8.83 -5.69 2.75
C ALA A 104 9.53 -5.47 4.10
N HIS A 105 8.73 -5.21 5.14
CA HIS A 105 9.14 -4.93 6.51
C HIS A 105 8.35 -5.81 7.49
N GLY A 106 8.95 -6.92 7.92
CA GLY A 106 8.26 -7.88 8.79
C GLY A 106 7.29 -8.80 8.03
N LYS A 107 6.45 -9.54 8.76
CA LYS A 107 5.66 -10.66 8.20
C LYS A 107 4.18 -10.34 7.92
N LEU A 108 3.48 -9.62 8.82
CA LEU A 108 2.03 -9.42 8.70
C LEU A 108 1.62 -8.12 7.99
N LEU A 109 2.30 -7.01 8.28
CA LEU A 109 2.13 -5.75 7.56
C LEU A 109 3.43 -5.34 6.87
N PRO A 110 3.87 -6.09 5.85
CA PRO A 110 5.17 -5.87 5.25
C PRO A 110 5.31 -4.53 4.53
N LEU A 111 4.21 -3.88 4.12
CA LEU A 111 4.30 -2.79 3.16
C LEU A 111 3.98 -1.46 3.81
N ARG A 112 4.73 -0.40 3.48
CA ARG A 112 4.32 0.96 3.81
C ARG A 112 3.22 1.39 2.85
N ARG A 113 2.16 1.98 3.40
CA ARG A 113 1.04 2.52 2.64
C ARG A 113 1.51 3.54 1.59
N THR A 114 2.38 4.47 2.00
CA THR A 114 2.94 5.51 1.12
C THR A 114 3.64 4.92 -0.10
N ASP A 115 4.43 3.86 0.08
CA ASP A 115 5.21 3.26 -1.00
C ASP A 115 4.28 2.54 -1.99
N VAL A 116 3.21 1.91 -1.48
CA VAL A 116 2.17 1.28 -2.30
C VAL A 116 1.38 2.32 -3.09
N GLU A 117 1.00 3.44 -2.47
CA GLU A 117 0.27 4.54 -3.13
C GLU A 117 1.09 5.20 -4.23
N VAL A 118 2.38 5.48 -3.98
CA VAL A 118 3.31 5.99 -4.99
C VAL A 118 3.43 5.01 -6.16
N LEU A 119 3.59 3.71 -5.86
CA LEU A 119 3.66 2.71 -6.91
C LEU A 119 2.35 2.62 -7.71
N ALA A 120 1.19 2.75 -7.07
CA ALA A 120 -0.11 2.76 -7.74
C ALA A 120 -0.21 3.91 -8.77
N GLN A 121 0.24 5.11 -8.39
CA GLN A 121 0.30 6.26 -9.30
C GLN A 121 1.25 6.02 -10.47
N LEU A 122 2.45 5.49 -10.21
CA LEU A 122 3.39 5.15 -11.29
C LEU A 122 2.80 4.11 -12.26
N ARG A 123 1.98 3.18 -11.74
CA ARG A 123 1.32 2.10 -12.50
C ARG A 123 0.29 2.60 -13.52
N GLU A 124 -0.21 3.83 -13.37
CA GLU A 124 -1.11 4.46 -14.34
C GLU A 124 -0.42 4.70 -15.68
N GLY A 125 0.89 4.94 -15.65
CA GLY A 125 1.71 5.11 -16.86
C GLY A 125 2.14 3.80 -17.53
N TRP A 126 1.79 2.64 -16.98
CA TRP A 126 2.20 1.34 -17.51
C TRP A 126 1.21 0.84 -18.56
N LEU A 127 1.75 0.21 -19.60
CA LEU A 127 1.00 -0.18 -20.79
C LEU A 127 0.96 -1.70 -20.93
N THR A 128 -0.15 -2.18 -21.49
CA THR A 128 -0.24 -3.56 -22.00
C THR A 128 0.63 -3.72 -23.24
N LEU A 129 0.96 -4.97 -23.60
CA LEU A 129 1.68 -5.25 -24.85
C LEU A 129 0.92 -4.72 -26.07
N SER A 130 -0.40 -4.88 -26.11
CA SER A 130 -1.23 -4.40 -27.22
C SER A 130 -1.21 -2.88 -27.35
N THR A 131 -1.39 -2.15 -26.25
CA THR A 131 -1.34 -0.67 -26.28
C THR A 131 0.05 -0.16 -26.66
N ALA A 132 1.11 -0.81 -26.18
CA ALA A 132 2.48 -0.48 -26.57
C ALA A 132 2.73 -0.75 -28.07
N ALA A 133 2.27 -1.88 -28.59
CA ALA A 133 2.38 -2.28 -29.99
C ALA A 133 1.69 -1.27 -30.92
N THR A 134 0.43 -0.92 -30.61
CA THR A 134 -0.32 0.10 -31.35
C THR A 134 0.42 1.44 -31.38
N LYS A 135 0.97 1.89 -30.24
CA LYS A 135 1.70 3.16 -30.16
C LYS A 135 3.03 3.15 -30.94
N LEU A 136 3.69 2.00 -31.02
CA LEU A 136 4.94 1.83 -31.77
C LEU A 136 4.71 1.58 -33.27
N GLY A 137 3.49 1.25 -33.68
CA GLY A 137 3.18 0.81 -35.04
C GLY A 137 3.78 -0.57 -35.38
N VAL A 138 3.92 -1.43 -34.37
CA VAL A 138 4.48 -2.79 -34.48
C VAL A 138 3.50 -3.82 -33.94
N ASP A 139 3.82 -5.10 -34.07
CA ASP A 139 3.03 -6.17 -33.45
C ASP A 139 3.42 -6.42 -31.98
N ALA A 140 2.59 -7.15 -31.25
CA ALA A 140 2.83 -7.45 -29.83
C ALA A 140 4.02 -8.39 -29.60
N LEU A 141 4.42 -9.18 -30.62
CA LEU A 141 5.56 -10.08 -30.54
C LEU A 141 6.87 -9.29 -30.57
N GLU A 142 6.96 -8.24 -31.39
CA GLU A 142 8.09 -7.33 -31.44
C GLU A 142 8.27 -6.62 -30.09
N VAL A 143 7.18 -6.12 -29.47
CA VAL A 143 7.25 -5.52 -28.12
C VAL A 143 7.74 -6.54 -27.08
N HIS A 144 7.24 -7.78 -27.16
CA HIS A 144 7.71 -8.85 -26.27
C HIS A 144 9.20 -9.14 -26.47
N GLN A 145 9.66 -9.17 -27.72
CA GLN A 145 11.07 -9.35 -28.05
C GLN A 145 11.92 -8.20 -27.51
N MET A 146 11.44 -6.95 -27.59
CA MET A 146 12.12 -5.76 -27.02
C MET A 146 12.29 -5.85 -25.50
N LEU A 147 11.28 -6.38 -24.79
CA LEU A 147 11.40 -6.67 -23.35
C LEU A 147 12.42 -7.78 -23.08
N ARG A 148 12.45 -8.81 -23.93
CA ARG A 148 13.37 -9.95 -23.80
C ARG A 148 14.83 -9.56 -24.06
N THR A 149 15.07 -8.65 -25.00
CA THR A 149 16.42 -8.19 -25.37
C THR A 149 16.90 -6.99 -24.56
N GLY A 150 16.06 -6.47 -23.66
CA GLY A 150 16.39 -5.34 -22.79
C GLY A 150 16.32 -3.96 -23.46
N VAL A 151 15.71 -3.87 -24.65
CA VAL A 151 15.41 -2.58 -25.28
C VAL A 151 14.34 -1.82 -24.48
N LEU A 152 13.40 -2.57 -23.89
CA LEU A 152 12.44 -2.07 -22.91
C LEU A 152 12.64 -2.81 -21.59
N THR A 153 12.40 -2.12 -20.48
CA THR A 153 12.42 -2.67 -19.13
C THR A 153 11.05 -3.23 -18.77
N HIS A 154 11.00 -4.42 -18.18
CA HIS A 154 9.76 -5.01 -17.70
C HIS A 154 9.33 -4.37 -16.37
N THR A 155 8.05 -3.99 -16.25
CA THR A 155 7.48 -3.36 -15.03
C THR A 155 7.24 -4.33 -13.87
N CYS A 156 7.54 -5.61 -14.07
CA CYS A 156 7.22 -6.75 -13.20
C CYS A 156 5.71 -7.03 -13.01
N ASP A 157 4.86 -6.26 -13.68
CA ASP A 157 3.43 -6.50 -13.78
C ASP A 157 3.09 -7.13 -15.13
N VAL A 158 2.67 -8.39 -15.08
CA VAL A 158 2.34 -9.19 -16.27
C VAL A 158 1.19 -8.58 -17.07
N ALA A 159 0.24 -7.87 -16.42
CA ALA A 159 -0.89 -7.27 -17.12
C ALA A 159 -0.47 -5.99 -17.88
N ARG A 160 0.51 -5.25 -17.36
CA ARG A 160 0.99 -3.98 -17.92
C ARG A 160 2.53 -3.96 -17.93
N PRO A 161 3.17 -4.77 -18.79
CA PRO A 161 4.60 -5.06 -18.68
C PRO A 161 5.52 -3.93 -19.17
N VAL A 162 4.98 -2.88 -19.79
CA VAL A 162 5.77 -1.84 -20.47
C VAL A 162 5.63 -0.49 -19.78
N TYR A 163 6.75 0.19 -19.53
CA TYR A 163 6.73 1.58 -19.07
C TYR A 163 6.37 2.54 -20.21
N GLY A 164 5.32 3.36 -20.03
CA GLY A 164 4.90 4.32 -21.05
C GLY A 164 5.98 5.36 -21.41
N TYR A 165 6.77 5.80 -20.44
CA TYR A 165 7.85 6.77 -20.68
C TYR A 165 8.99 6.19 -21.54
N GLU A 166 9.31 4.90 -21.39
CA GLU A 166 10.31 4.24 -22.24
C GLU A 166 9.84 4.13 -23.68
N LEU A 167 8.54 3.86 -23.87
CA LEU A 167 7.93 3.82 -25.20
C LEU A 167 8.06 5.17 -25.92
N SER A 168 7.75 6.27 -25.21
CA SER A 168 7.92 7.63 -25.73
C SER A 168 9.37 7.94 -26.12
N ARG A 169 10.34 7.46 -25.32
CA ARG A 169 11.77 7.61 -25.63
C ARG A 169 12.18 6.84 -26.88
N VAL A 170 11.72 5.59 -27.04
CA VAL A 170 11.99 4.80 -28.26
C VAL A 170 11.39 5.47 -29.50
N LEU A 171 10.17 5.99 -29.40
CA LEU A 171 9.52 6.74 -30.48
C LEU A 171 10.31 7.99 -30.88
N ALA A 172 10.80 8.77 -29.90
CA ALA A 172 11.60 9.96 -30.17
C ALA A 172 12.88 9.63 -30.97
N VAL A 173 13.58 8.56 -30.58
CA VAL A 173 14.78 8.07 -31.29
C VAL A 173 14.44 7.62 -32.71
N ARG A 174 13.34 6.87 -32.92
CA ARG A 174 12.89 6.43 -34.25
C ARG A 174 12.47 7.60 -35.16
N SER A 175 11.96 8.68 -34.58
CA SER A 175 11.45 9.86 -35.32
C SER A 175 12.54 10.83 -35.76
N GLY A 176 13.81 10.58 -35.42
CA GLY A 176 14.92 11.50 -35.69
C GLY A 176 14.85 12.81 -34.89
N ARG A 177 13.96 12.91 -33.90
CA ARG A 177 13.89 14.05 -32.97
C ARG A 177 14.78 13.72 -31.77
N VAL A 178 16.06 14.06 -31.85
CA VAL A 178 16.93 14.04 -30.66
C VAL A 178 16.94 15.44 -30.04
N ALA A 179 16.38 15.47 -28.83
CA ALA A 179 16.52 16.42 -27.71
C ALA A 179 16.36 17.92 -28.02
#